data_AF-A0A964AIW6-F1
#
_entry.id   AF-A0A964AIW6-F1
#
_cell.length_a   1.000
_cell.length_b   1.000
_cell.length_c   1.000
_cell.angle_alpha   90.00
_cell.angle_beta   90.00
_cell.angle_gamma   90.00
#
_symmetry.space_group_name_H-M   'P 1'
#
loop_
_entity.id
_entity.type
_entity.pdbx_description
1 polymer ?
#
loop_
_entity_poly.entity_id
_entity_poly.type
_entity_poly.pdbx_seq_one_letter_code
_entity_poly.pdbx_strand_id
1 'polypeptide(L)'
;MLPLDTTPEAHAVQLQILRSRTGEQRLRMALQLSEDVRAFSRAGIRARHPEYSEQEVTWALHRLTLGDTLFQEAWPDAPLLAS
;
A
#
# COMPACT_ATOMS: atom_id res chain seq x y z
N MET A 1 21.92 2.98 -1.68
CA MET A 1 22.33 1.55 -1.68
C MET A 1 22.16 1.04 -3.09
N LEU A 2 23.15 0.33 -3.66
CA LEU A 2 23.02 -0.29 -4.99
C LEU A 2 22.31 -1.65 -4.83
N PRO A 3 21.23 -1.94 -5.58
CA PRO A 3 20.60 -3.27 -5.56
C PRO A 3 21.54 -4.36 -6.08
N LEU A 4 21.47 -5.57 -5.51
CA LEU A 4 22.36 -6.69 -5.83
C LEU A 4 22.15 -7.27 -7.25
N ASP A 5 20.95 -7.09 -7.80
CA ASP A 5 20.51 -7.59 -9.10
C ASP A 5 20.49 -6.49 -10.19
N THR A 6 21.01 -5.30 -9.88
CA THR A 6 20.97 -4.13 -10.76
C THR A 6 22.37 -3.61 -11.00
N THR A 7 22.76 -3.40 -12.26
CA THR A 7 24.07 -2.81 -12.58
C THR A 7 24.16 -1.36 -12.09
N PRO A 8 25.36 -0.86 -11.75
CA PRO A 8 25.55 0.54 -11.35
C PRO A 8 24.98 1.54 -12.36
N GLU A 9 25.12 1.26 -13.65
CA GLU A 9 24.63 2.09 -14.74
C GLU A 9 23.10 2.14 -14.78
N ALA A 10 22.43 0.99 -14.67
CA ALA A 10 20.98 0.92 -14.63
C ALA A 10 20.39 1.65 -13.42
N HIS A 11 21.01 1.49 -12.24
CA HIS A 11 20.63 2.20 -11.03
C HIS A 11 20.84 3.72 -11.17
N ALA A 12 21.92 4.16 -11.81
CA ALA A 12 22.18 5.58 -12.07
C ALA A 12 21.10 6.19 -12.98
N VAL A 13 20.73 5.49 -14.06
CA VAL A 13 19.65 5.92 -14.97
C VAL A 13 18.31 6.01 -14.23
N GLN A 14 17.97 5.01 -13.42
CA GLN A 14 16.74 5.02 -12.63
C GLN A 14 16.69 6.22 -11.68
N LEU A 15 17.78 6.50 -10.96
CA LEU A 15 17.87 7.66 -10.07
C LEU A 15 17.74 8.99 -10.83
N GLN A 16 18.37 9.09 -12.01
CA GLN A 16 18.24 10.28 -12.85
C GLN A 16 16.79 10.52 -13.25
N ILE A 17 16.08 9.50 -13.72
CA ILE A 17 14.65 9.58 -14.08
C ILE A 17 13.79 9.98 -12.89
N LEU A 18 14.03 9.39 -11.71
CA LEU A 18 13.28 9.73 -10.50
C LEU A 18 13.51 11.19 -10.07
N ARG A 19 14.76 11.68 -10.18
CA ARG A 19 15.14 13.05 -9.82
C ARG A 19 14.67 14.10 -10.82
N SER A 20 14.52 13.75 -12.09
CA SER A 20 14.07 14.69 -13.13
C SER A 20 12.56 14.95 -13.13
N ARG A 21 11.79 14.26 -12.29
CA ARG A 21 10.33 14.38 -12.25
C ARG A 21 9.88 15.69 -11.63
N THR A 22 8.88 16.32 -12.22
CA THR A 22 8.22 17.50 -11.64
C THR A 22 7.43 17.13 -10.38
N GLY A 23 7.05 18.12 -9.57
CA GLY A 23 6.20 17.91 -8.39
C GLY A 23 4.88 17.20 -8.72
N GLU A 24 4.23 17.61 -9.82
CA GLU A 24 3.00 16.99 -10.31
C GLU A 24 3.18 15.52 -10.70
N GLN A 25 4.26 15.21 -11.44
CA GLN A 25 4.56 13.83 -11.84
C GLN A 25 4.85 12.95 -10.62
N ARG A 26 5.53 13.50 -9.61
CA ARG A 26 5.76 12.79 -8.35
C ARG A 26 4.46 12.54 -7.59
N LEU A 27 3.55 13.51 -7.55
CA LEU A 27 2.24 13.33 -6.91
C LEU A 27 1.41 12.25 -7.61
N ARG A 28 1.34 12.30 -8.95
CA ARG A 28 0.64 11.27 -9.74
C ARG A 28 1.19 9.87 -9.48
N MET A 29 2.52 9.74 -9.43
CA MET A 29 3.18 8.48 -9.08
C MET A 29 2.84 8.01 -7.66
N ALA A 30 2.86 8.91 -6.67
CA ALA A 30 2.55 8.56 -5.29
C ALA A 30 1.09 8.08 -5.14
N LEU A 31 0.15 8.71 -5.84
CA LEU A 31 -1.25 8.31 -5.85
C LEU A 31 -1.41 6.92 -6.47
N GLN A 32 -0.79 6.66 -7.63
CA GLN A 32 -0.84 5.34 -8.27
C GLN A 32 -0.27 4.25 -7.35
N LEU A 33 0.92 4.48 -6.78
CA LEU A 33 1.54 3.52 -5.87
C LEU A 33 0.68 3.26 -4.62
N SER A 34 -0.02 4.28 -4.12
CA SER A 34 -0.92 4.13 -2.97
C SER A 34 -2.11 3.22 -3.31
N GLU A 35 -2.69 3.35 -4.51
CA GLU A 35 -3.75 2.45 -4.98
C GLU A 35 -3.25 1.03 -5.19
N ASP A 36 -2.07 0.87 -5.80
CA ASP A 36 -1.46 -0.44 -6.04
C ASP A 36 -1.20 -1.18 -4.71
N VAL A 37 -0.63 -0.49 -3.71
CA VAL A 37 -0.41 -1.06 -2.37
C VAL A 37 -1.73 -1.50 -1.74
N ARG A 38 -2.78 -0.68 -1.80
CA ARG A 38 -4.10 -1.05 -1.26
C ARG A 38 -4.69 -2.27 -2.00
N ALA A 39 -4.53 -2.35 -3.31
CA ALA A 39 -5.00 -3.49 -4.09
C ALA A 39 -4.27 -4.78 -3.71
N PHE A 40 -2.94 -4.74 -3.60
CA PHE A 40 -2.14 -5.88 -3.16
C PHE A 40 -2.46 -6.29 -1.73
N SER A 41 -2.62 -5.33 -0.81
CA SER A 41 -3.02 -5.62 0.56
C SER A 41 -4.38 -6.33 0.63
N ARG A 42 -5.39 -5.87 -0.13
CA ARG A 42 -6.70 -6.56 -0.19
C ARG A 42 -6.57 -7.98 -0.74
N ALA A 43 -5.79 -8.17 -1.80
CA ALA A 43 -5.55 -9.50 -2.35
C ALA A 43 -4.87 -10.42 -1.33
N GLY A 44 -3.89 -9.90 -0.59
CA GLY A 44 -3.23 -10.63 0.50
C GLY A 44 -4.16 -10.99 1.65
N ILE A 45 -5.02 -10.05 2.08
CA ILE A 45 -6.04 -10.29 3.12
C ILE A 45 -6.98 -11.41 2.67
N ARG A 46 -7.55 -11.33 1.45
CA ARG A 46 -8.43 -12.37 0.90
C ARG A 46 -7.75 -13.74 0.84
N ALA A 47 -6.46 -13.77 0.49
CA ALA A 47 -5.71 -15.02 0.42
C ALA A 47 -5.49 -15.66 1.80
N ARG A 48 -5.30 -14.86 2.85
CA ARG A 48 -5.16 -15.34 4.24
C ARG A 48 -6.49 -15.67 4.92
N HIS A 49 -7.54 -14.93 4.57
CA HIS A 49 -8.87 -14.98 5.17
C HIS A 49 -9.93 -15.16 4.08
N PRO A 50 -10.00 -16.33 3.41
CA PRO A 50 -10.98 -16.58 2.36
C PRO A 50 -12.44 -16.54 2.86
N GLU A 51 -12.65 -16.63 4.17
CA GLU A 51 -13.96 -16.51 4.82
C GLU A 51 -14.45 -15.07 4.97
N TYR A 52 -13.59 -14.06 4.80
CA TYR A 52 -13.98 -12.66 4.92
C TYR A 52 -14.86 -12.22 3.75
N SER A 53 -15.94 -11.51 4.07
CA SER A 53 -16.69 -10.72 3.11
C SER A 53 -15.87 -9.53 2.61
N GLU A 54 -16.29 -8.92 1.49
CA GLU A 54 -15.62 -7.74 0.93
C GLU A 54 -15.58 -6.54 1.90
N GLN A 55 -16.59 -6.42 2.77
CA GLN A 55 -16.62 -5.39 3.81
C GLN A 55 -15.58 -5.67 4.90
N GLU A 56 -15.44 -6.93 5.31
CA GLU A 56 -14.46 -7.38 6.31
C GLU A 56 -13.03 -7.23 5.79
N VAL A 57 -12.79 -7.53 4.51
CA VAL A 57 -11.50 -7.23 3.84
C VAL A 57 -11.18 -5.73 3.88
N THR A 58 -12.20 -4.89 3.66
CA THR A 58 -12.04 -3.43 3.69
C THR A 58 -11.74 -2.93 5.10
N TRP A 59 -12.42 -3.45 6.11
CA TRP A 59 -12.13 -3.12 7.52
C TRP A 59 -10.74 -3.60 7.95
N ALA A 60 -10.34 -4.82 7.59
CA ALA A 60 -8.99 -5.31 7.85
C ALA A 60 -7.91 -4.43 7.21
N LEU A 61 -8.13 -3.94 5.97
CA LEU A 61 -7.23 -2.98 5.34
C LEU A 61 -7.18 -1.64 6.09
N HIS A 62 -8.33 -1.10 6.50
CA HIS A 62 -8.39 0.15 7.24
C HIS A 62 -7.69 0.05 8.59
N ARG A 63 -7.93 -1.05 9.32
CA ARG A 63 -7.22 -1.37 10.57
C ARG A 63 -5.71 -1.45 10.35
N LEU A 64 -5.26 -2.17 9.32
CA LEU A 64 -3.83 -2.28 8.99
C LEU A 64 -3.20 -0.91 8.70
N THR A 65 -3.95 0.00 8.07
CA THR A 65 -3.43 1.31 7.64
C THR A 65 -3.44 2.34 8.76
N LEU A 66 -4.49 2.36 9.58
CA LEU A 66 -4.72 3.38 10.62
C LEU A 66 -4.25 2.95 12.01
N GLY A 67 -4.11 1.65 12.24
CA GLY A 67 -3.96 1.06 13.56
C GLY A 67 -5.30 0.98 14.31
N ASP A 68 -5.29 0.26 15.43
CA ASP A 68 -6.50 -0.12 16.15
C ASP A 68 -7.28 1.10 16.68
N THR A 69 -6.60 2.09 17.28
CA THR A 69 -7.24 3.28 17.87
C THR A 69 -8.06 4.07 16.85
N LEU A 70 -7.41 4.52 15.77
CA LEU A 70 -8.05 5.35 14.74
C LEU A 70 -9.10 4.57 13.95
N PHE A 71 -8.89 3.27 13.76
CA PHE A 71 -9.90 2.41 13.13
C PHE A 71 -11.18 2.34 13.96
N GLN A 72 -11.06 2.12 15.27
CA GLN A 72 -12.22 2.05 16.16
C GLN A 72 -12.96 3.39 16.31
N GLU A 73 -12.23 4.52 16.28
CA GLU A 73 -12.87 5.84 16.28
C GLU A 73 -13.69 6.08 15.01
N ALA A 74 -13.22 5.61 13.85
CA ALA A 74 -13.90 5.78 12.58
C ALA A 74 -15.01 4.73 12.32
N TRP A 75 -14.85 3.51 12.84
CA TRP A 75 -15.80 2.40 12.71
C TRP A 75 -16.02 1.69 14.07
N PRO A 76 -16.79 2.29 14.98
CA PRO A 76 -16.96 1.76 16.34
C PRO A 76 -17.66 0.39 16.39
N ASP A 77 -18.54 0.10 15.43
CA ASP A 77 -19.28 -1.16 15.36
C ASP A 77 -18.56 -2.26 14.54
N ALA A 78 -17.41 -1.93 13.93
CA ALA A 78 -16.68 -2.90 13.11
C ALA A 78 -15.80 -3.81 13.98
N PRO A 79 -15.71 -5.12 13.66
CA PRO A 79 -14.84 -6.04 14.39
C PRO A 79 -13.35 -5.74 14.14
N LEU A 80 -12.51 -6.04 15.14
CA LEU A 80 -11.04 -5.98 15.02
C LEU A 80 -10.51 -7.23 14.30
N LEU A 81 -10.68 -7.25 12.99
CA LEU A 81 -10.26 -8.35 12.11
C LEU A 81 -8.75 -8.38 11.89
N ALA A 82 -8.20 -9.58 11.70
CA ALA A 82 -6.79 -9.74 11.35
C ALA A 82 -6.56 -9.30 9.89
N SER A 83 -5.35 -8.79 9.61
CA SER A 83 -4.96 -8.36 8.27
C SER A 83 -4.17 -9.44 7.54
#